data_AF-A0A821DY29-F1
#
_entry.id   AF-A0A821DY29-F1
#
_cell.length_a   1.000
_cell.length_b   1.000
_cell.length_c   1.000
_cell.angle_alpha   90.00
_cell.angle_beta   90.00
_cell.angle_gamma   90.00
#
_symmetry.space_group_name_H-M   'P 1'
#
loop_
_entity.id
_entity.type
_entity.pdbx_description
1 polymer ?
#
loop_
_entity_poly.entity_id
_entity_poly.type
_entity_poly.pdbx_seq_one_letter_code
_entity_poly.pdbx_strand_id
1 'polypeptide(L)'
;FNINLKIFSNDIIEKVRIIRSKLPNKCLLTISFQIQPNKYFNLIQLNNLVDYIIVLPFDEKSTENFQQIKPWNGLYYINQDNLQYNLTHFSMNSILAQSLSYGISKDKLIMSIPTYGLSFLLENNINYNINDRILGQGFPGRITHRKGILAAYEICDLIKQENYRRFFDNKTFLVLAHKKNNLIIYDNIQTLKLKNDIFINGTVEYKSNFIINSQIAGVLVHYIDMDDYIGLSCNRGAYPITSVVSRIFSQSKSSLETKMLNSQSETTITSSIMLNNLCLGVKTNELIEDKTDCRYYYVCQPNNSKPISRLQCPQYMFFSIKEKTCTHQYS
;
A
#
# COMPACT_ATOMS: atom_id res chain seq x y z
N PHE A 1 -1.93 -27.48 -9.22
CA PHE A 1 -3.40 -27.33 -9.14
C PHE A 1 -3.83 -26.16 -10.02
N ASN A 2 -4.21 -26.44 -11.27
CA ASN A 2 -4.81 -25.46 -12.17
C ASN A 2 -6.32 -25.45 -11.90
N ILE A 3 -6.72 -24.82 -10.79
CA ILE A 3 -8.13 -24.48 -10.59
C ILE A 3 -8.47 -23.45 -11.67
N ASN A 4 -9.45 -23.77 -12.50
CA ASN A 4 -9.91 -22.96 -13.61
C ASN A 4 -10.23 -21.53 -13.13
N LEU A 5 -9.30 -20.59 -13.30
CA LEU A 5 -9.36 -19.23 -12.75
C LEU A 5 -10.61 -18.45 -13.23
N LYS A 6 -11.14 -18.79 -14.42
CA LYS A 6 -12.41 -18.26 -14.96
C LYS A 6 -13.65 -18.72 -14.20
N ILE A 7 -13.63 -19.91 -13.58
CA ILE A 7 -14.76 -20.42 -12.79
C ILE A 7 -14.79 -19.72 -11.42
N PHE A 8 -13.61 -19.52 -10.81
CA PHE A 8 -13.50 -18.81 -9.53
C PHE A 8 -13.92 -17.33 -9.64
N SER A 9 -13.64 -16.69 -10.78
CA SER A 9 -13.93 -15.27 -10.98
C SER A 9 -15.41 -14.95 -11.27
N ASN A 10 -16.14 -15.81 -11.98
CA ASN A 10 -17.59 -15.62 -12.17
C ASN A 10 -18.38 -16.00 -10.91
N ASP A 11 -17.93 -17.03 -10.18
CA ASP A 11 -18.56 -17.50 -8.96
C ASP A 11 -18.59 -16.42 -7.85
N ILE A 12 -17.50 -15.68 -7.66
CA ILE A 12 -17.48 -14.62 -6.63
C ILE A 12 -18.42 -13.47 -6.97
N ILE A 13 -18.50 -13.06 -8.24
CA ILE A 13 -19.38 -11.95 -8.66
C ILE A 13 -20.84 -12.35 -8.48
N GLU A 14 -21.22 -13.57 -8.86
CA GLU A 14 -22.59 -14.06 -8.69
C GLU A 14 -22.96 -14.15 -7.20
N LYS A 15 -22.06 -14.66 -6.36
CA LYS A 15 -22.27 -14.69 -4.90
C LYS A 15 -22.48 -13.31 -4.31
N VAL A 16 -21.64 -12.33 -4.69
CA VAL A 16 -21.78 -10.94 -4.23
C VAL A 16 -23.08 -10.32 -4.73
N ARG A 17 -23.49 -10.60 -5.98
CA ARG A 17 -24.77 -10.16 -6.54
C ARG A 17 -25.95 -10.71 -5.76
N ILE A 18 -25.94 -12.00 -5.43
CA ILE A 18 -26.97 -12.65 -4.61
C ILE A 18 -27.04 -11.99 -3.23
N ILE A 19 -25.89 -11.76 -2.58
CA ILE A 19 -25.84 -11.08 -1.27
C ILE A 19 -26.44 -9.67 -1.39
N ARG A 20 -26.01 -8.87 -2.37
CA ARG A 20 -26.54 -7.51 -2.56
C ARG A 20 -28.05 -7.52 -2.79
N SER A 21 -28.59 -8.47 -3.55
CA SER A 21 -30.04 -8.57 -3.81
C SER A 21 -30.88 -8.87 -2.56
N LYS A 22 -30.26 -9.48 -1.53
CA LYS A 22 -30.91 -9.85 -0.27
C LYS A 22 -30.68 -8.82 0.84
N LEU A 23 -29.74 -7.89 0.68
CA LEU A 23 -29.41 -6.89 1.69
C LEU A 23 -30.43 -5.73 1.64
N PRO A 24 -30.95 -5.30 2.80
CA PRO A 24 -31.73 -4.06 2.87
C PRO A 24 -30.94 -2.86 2.36
N ASN A 25 -31.62 -1.89 1.74
CA ASN A 25 -30.98 -0.70 1.13
C ASN A 25 -30.12 0.14 2.10
N LYS A 26 -30.26 -0.02 3.42
CA LYS A 26 -29.46 0.69 4.43
C LYS A 26 -28.18 -0.04 4.86
N CYS A 27 -28.01 -1.31 4.46
CA CYS A 27 -26.87 -2.11 4.87
C CYS A 27 -25.71 -1.91 3.91
N LEU A 28 -24.53 -1.63 4.46
CA LEU A 28 -23.29 -1.61 3.70
C LEU A 28 -22.88 -3.03 3.29
N LEU A 29 -22.41 -3.17 2.06
CA LEU A 29 -21.74 -4.35 1.55
C LEU A 29 -20.32 -3.96 1.14
N THR A 30 -19.33 -4.52 1.82
CA THR A 30 -17.92 -4.32 1.50
C THR A 30 -17.25 -5.64 1.17
N ILE A 31 -16.16 -5.59 0.42
CA ILE A 31 -15.34 -6.77 0.14
C ILE A 31 -13.87 -6.42 0.29
N SER A 32 -13.11 -7.32 0.92
CA SER A 32 -11.67 -7.17 1.12
C SER A 32 -10.89 -8.25 0.39
N PHE A 33 -9.83 -7.88 -0.32
CA PHE A 33 -8.94 -8.84 -0.96
C PHE A 33 -7.54 -8.26 -1.21
N GLN A 34 -6.61 -9.17 -1.47
CA GLN A 34 -5.29 -8.84 -2.02
C GLN A 34 -5.37 -8.84 -3.54
N ILE A 35 -4.82 -7.82 -4.18
CA ILE A 35 -4.65 -7.85 -5.64
C ILE A 35 -3.45 -8.73 -5.94
N GLN A 36 -3.70 -9.87 -6.59
CA GLN A 36 -2.66 -10.76 -7.07
C GLN A 36 -2.52 -10.63 -8.59
N PRO A 37 -1.29 -10.52 -9.12
CA PRO A 37 -1.05 -10.59 -10.55
C PRO A 37 -1.68 -11.87 -11.12
N ASN A 38 -2.41 -11.76 -12.23
CA ASN A 38 -2.99 -12.89 -12.97
C ASN A 38 -4.19 -13.61 -12.31
N LYS A 39 -4.72 -13.12 -11.18
CA LYS A 39 -6.02 -13.54 -10.65
C LYS A 39 -7.04 -12.44 -10.86
N TYR A 40 -7.72 -12.48 -12.01
CA TYR A 40 -8.68 -11.44 -12.38
C TYR A 40 -10.11 -11.93 -12.22
N PHE A 41 -10.84 -11.29 -11.32
CA PHE A 41 -12.30 -11.19 -11.41
C PHE A 41 -12.69 -9.83 -11.95
N ASN A 42 -13.91 -9.72 -12.45
CA ASN A 42 -14.39 -8.50 -13.09
C ASN A 42 -14.57 -7.38 -12.05
N LEU A 43 -13.50 -6.59 -11.83
CA LEU A 43 -13.47 -5.53 -10.84
C LEU A 43 -14.44 -4.40 -11.14
N ILE A 44 -14.77 -4.15 -12.42
CA ILE A 44 -15.81 -3.21 -12.82
C ILE A 44 -17.17 -3.68 -12.32
N GLN A 45 -17.52 -4.95 -12.54
CA GLN A 45 -18.78 -5.50 -12.03
C GLN A 45 -18.82 -5.50 -10.50
N LEU A 46 -17.71 -5.88 -9.84
CA LEU A 46 -17.65 -5.86 -8.39
C LEU A 46 -17.82 -4.45 -7.83
N ASN A 47 -17.15 -3.45 -8.42
CA ASN A 47 -17.27 -2.03 -8.06
C ASN A 47 -18.73 -1.54 -8.08
N ASN A 48 -19.53 -2.06 -9.01
CA ASN A 48 -20.96 -1.70 -9.10
C ASN A 48 -21.83 -2.42 -8.07
N LEU A 49 -21.38 -3.58 -7.56
CA LEU A 49 -22.12 -4.39 -6.61
C LEU A 49 -21.86 -4.04 -5.14
N VAL A 50 -20.74 -3.43 -4.79
CA VAL A 50 -20.36 -3.14 -3.39
C VAL A 50 -20.28 -1.64 -3.11
N ASP A 51 -20.37 -1.27 -1.83
CA ASP A 51 -20.24 0.11 -1.37
C ASP A 51 -18.77 0.52 -1.29
N TYR A 52 -17.93 -0.35 -0.74
CA TYR A 52 -16.48 -0.15 -0.68
C TYR A 52 -15.71 -1.42 -1.05
N ILE A 53 -14.55 -1.22 -1.68
CA ILE A 53 -13.56 -2.26 -1.96
C ILE A 53 -12.33 -1.98 -1.12
N ILE A 54 -12.01 -2.91 -0.23
CA ILE A 54 -10.86 -2.83 0.67
C ILE A 54 -9.71 -3.62 0.05
N VAL A 55 -8.66 -2.93 -0.35
CA VAL A 55 -7.45 -3.56 -0.88
C VAL A 55 -6.42 -3.69 0.25
N LEU A 56 -5.95 -4.92 0.44
CA LEU A 56 -4.84 -5.25 1.31
C LEU A 56 -3.56 -5.24 0.47
N PRO A 57 -2.68 -4.22 0.59
CA PRO A 57 -1.46 -4.14 -0.22
C PRO A 57 -0.35 -5.10 0.26
N PHE A 58 -0.73 -6.12 1.03
CA PHE A 58 0.19 -7.00 1.72
C PHE A 58 -0.41 -8.41 1.89
N ASP A 59 0.48 -9.40 1.96
CA ASP A 59 0.09 -10.81 2.17
C ASP A 59 0.60 -11.32 3.51
N GLU A 60 -0.33 -11.63 4.43
CA GLU A 60 -0.02 -12.30 5.70
C GLU A 60 0.70 -13.64 5.48
N LYS A 61 0.43 -14.32 4.36
CA LYS A 61 1.03 -15.61 4.02
C LYS A 61 2.30 -15.48 3.18
N SER A 62 2.87 -14.28 3.06
CA SER A 62 4.10 -14.06 2.27
C SER A 62 5.23 -15.01 2.70
N THR A 63 5.37 -15.29 4.00
CA THR A 63 6.35 -16.23 4.55
C THR A 63 6.11 -17.70 4.19
N GLU A 64 4.91 -18.06 3.77
CA GLU A 64 4.55 -19.42 3.29
C GLU A 64 4.67 -19.53 1.78
N ASN A 65 4.37 -18.43 1.08
CA ASN A 65 4.25 -18.38 -0.38
C ASN A 65 5.59 -18.16 -1.10
N PHE A 66 6.63 -17.68 -0.42
CA PHE A 66 7.91 -17.31 -1.03
C PHE A 66 9.11 -17.88 -0.27
N GLN A 67 10.14 -18.29 -1.02
CA GLN A 67 11.43 -18.74 -0.47
C GLN A 67 12.44 -17.59 -0.25
N GLN A 68 12.03 -16.37 -0.54
CA GLN A 68 12.85 -15.17 -0.44
C GLN A 68 12.00 -14.03 0.13
N ILE A 69 12.64 -13.11 0.85
CA ILE A 69 11.98 -11.92 1.39
C ILE A 69 11.39 -11.09 0.25
N LYS A 70 10.11 -10.73 0.38
CA LYS A 70 9.41 -9.79 -0.50
C LYS A 70 9.22 -8.45 0.22
N PRO A 71 9.12 -7.33 -0.52
CA PRO A 71 8.92 -6.00 0.07
C PRO A 71 7.48 -5.86 0.59
N TRP A 72 7.19 -6.59 1.66
CA TRP A 72 5.86 -6.70 2.26
C TRP A 72 5.38 -5.32 2.71
N ASN A 73 4.20 -4.91 2.22
CA ASN A 73 3.61 -3.62 2.55
C ASN A 73 4.54 -2.43 2.22
N GLY A 74 5.44 -2.57 1.25
CA GLY A 74 6.29 -1.47 0.80
C GLY A 74 5.45 -0.35 0.16
N LEU A 75 5.78 0.91 0.44
CA LEU A 75 5.13 2.02 -0.27
C LEU A 75 5.50 1.99 -1.76
N TYR A 76 6.75 1.60 -2.05
CA TYR A 76 7.29 1.49 -3.39
C TYR A 76 7.93 0.13 -3.64
N TYR A 77 8.05 -0.21 -4.92
CA TYR A 77 8.70 -1.43 -5.36
C TYR A 77 10.20 -1.17 -5.60
N ILE A 78 10.97 -2.25 -5.71
CA ILE A 78 12.39 -2.21 -6.12
C ILE A 78 12.51 -2.73 -7.56
N ASN A 79 13.06 -1.92 -8.47
CA ASN A 79 13.52 -2.44 -9.75
C ASN A 79 14.90 -3.07 -9.56
N GLN A 80 15.02 -4.36 -9.82
CA GLN A 80 16.31 -5.06 -9.88
C GLN A 80 16.30 -5.90 -11.15
N ASP A 81 17.31 -5.70 -12.00
CA ASP A 81 17.40 -6.29 -13.34
C ASP A 81 17.50 -7.85 -13.32
N ASN A 82 17.67 -8.47 -12.16
CA ASN A 82 17.89 -9.91 -11.97
C ASN A 82 16.81 -10.61 -11.10
N LEU A 83 15.54 -10.22 -11.22
CA LEU A 83 14.47 -10.85 -10.45
C LEU A 83 13.75 -11.96 -11.24
N GLN A 84 13.67 -13.15 -10.64
CA GLN A 84 12.86 -14.26 -11.14
C GLN A 84 11.35 -13.96 -11.12
N TYR A 85 10.94 -12.95 -10.35
CA TYR A 85 9.56 -12.47 -10.23
C TYR A 85 9.52 -10.96 -10.37
N ASN A 86 8.61 -10.44 -11.19
CA ASN A 86 8.41 -9.00 -11.32
C ASN A 86 7.84 -8.43 -10.01
N LEU A 87 8.71 -7.84 -9.17
CA LEU A 87 8.32 -7.28 -7.87
C LEU A 87 7.58 -5.94 -7.98
N THR A 88 7.45 -5.38 -9.18
CA THR A 88 6.75 -4.12 -9.45
C THR A 88 5.30 -4.11 -8.97
N HIS A 89 4.67 -5.28 -8.80
CA HIS A 89 3.27 -5.40 -8.40
C HIS A 89 3.00 -5.43 -6.89
N PHE A 90 4.03 -5.45 -6.03
CA PHE A 90 3.85 -5.67 -4.58
C PHE A 90 3.82 -4.38 -3.74
N SER A 91 3.93 -3.20 -4.35
CA SER A 91 3.92 -1.94 -3.60
C SER A 91 2.53 -1.35 -3.45
N MET A 92 2.31 -0.56 -2.40
CA MET A 92 1.06 0.19 -2.23
C MET A 92 0.77 1.08 -3.45
N ASN A 93 1.80 1.75 -3.98
CA ASN A 93 1.67 2.62 -5.15
C ASN A 93 1.23 1.85 -6.42
N SER A 94 1.89 0.73 -6.71
CA SER A 94 1.54 -0.11 -7.86
C SER A 94 0.16 -0.74 -7.70
N ILE A 95 -0.20 -1.19 -6.49
CA ILE A 95 -1.49 -1.82 -6.19
C ILE A 95 -2.61 -0.79 -6.32
N LEU A 96 -2.42 0.45 -5.87
CA LEU A 96 -3.36 1.53 -6.10
C LEU A 96 -3.56 1.77 -7.60
N ALA A 97 -2.47 2.01 -8.33
CA ALA A 97 -2.53 2.28 -9.76
C ALA A 97 -3.23 1.12 -10.51
N GLN A 98 -2.91 -0.12 -10.16
CA GLN A 98 -3.51 -1.31 -10.72
C GLN A 98 -5.02 -1.39 -10.40
N SER A 99 -5.41 -1.14 -9.15
CA SER A 99 -6.82 -1.10 -8.71
C SER A 99 -7.65 -0.15 -9.57
N LEU A 100 -7.16 1.08 -9.74
CA LEU A 100 -7.83 2.10 -10.55
C LEU A 100 -7.85 1.69 -12.03
N SER A 101 -6.74 1.16 -12.54
CA SER A 101 -6.63 0.68 -13.92
C SER A 101 -7.48 -0.56 -14.22
N TYR A 102 -8.03 -1.24 -13.21
CA TYR A 102 -8.99 -2.33 -13.38
C TYR A 102 -10.44 -1.89 -13.11
N GLY A 103 -10.67 -0.60 -12.95
CA GLY A 103 -12.01 -0.02 -12.88
C GLY A 103 -12.60 0.04 -11.46
N ILE A 104 -11.77 -0.08 -10.43
CA ILE A 104 -12.20 0.32 -9.09
C ILE A 104 -12.24 1.85 -9.04
N SER A 105 -13.39 2.39 -8.66
CA SER A 105 -13.60 3.83 -8.52
C SER A 105 -12.92 4.40 -7.26
N LYS A 106 -12.39 5.62 -7.34
CA LYS A 106 -11.62 6.23 -6.24
C LYS A 106 -12.46 6.38 -4.98
N ASP A 107 -13.72 6.78 -5.14
CA ASP A 107 -14.72 6.98 -4.09
C ASP A 107 -15.18 5.71 -3.38
N LYS A 108 -14.82 4.53 -3.92
CA LYS A 108 -15.08 3.22 -3.28
C LYS A 108 -13.83 2.51 -2.78
N LEU A 109 -12.64 2.92 -3.22
CA LEU A 109 -11.38 2.24 -2.90
C LEU A 109 -10.87 2.61 -1.50
N ILE A 110 -10.73 1.63 -0.62
CA ILE A 110 -10.11 1.76 0.69
C ILE A 110 -8.78 0.99 0.68
N MET A 111 -7.70 1.62 1.09
CA MET A 111 -6.39 0.97 1.20
C MET A 111 -6.02 0.70 2.65
N SER A 112 -5.38 -0.43 2.93
CA SER A 112 -5.11 -0.85 4.31
C SER A 112 -3.67 -0.56 4.75
N ILE A 113 -3.49 -0.20 6.03
CA ILE A 113 -2.20 -0.10 6.73
C ILE A 113 -2.19 -1.13 7.87
N PRO A 114 -1.18 -2.01 7.93
CA PRO A 114 -1.12 -3.02 8.96
C PRO A 114 -0.53 -2.50 10.28
N THR A 115 -0.99 -3.05 11.39
CA THR A 115 -0.49 -2.82 12.76
C THR A 115 0.36 -4.00 13.25
N TYR A 116 0.92 -4.76 12.33
CA TYR A 116 1.78 -5.90 12.60
C TYR A 116 2.94 -5.88 11.61
N GLY A 117 3.91 -6.76 11.83
CA GLY A 117 5.01 -7.01 10.92
C GLY A 117 5.11 -8.50 10.58
N LEU A 118 5.85 -8.80 9.53
CA LEU A 118 6.24 -10.18 9.22
C LEU A 118 7.61 -10.51 9.80
N SER A 119 7.73 -11.69 10.41
CA SER A 119 8.99 -12.24 10.88
C SER A 119 9.46 -13.38 9.97
N PHE A 120 10.77 -13.42 9.70
CA PHE A 120 11.41 -14.36 8.79
C PHE A 120 12.59 -15.03 9.49
N LEU A 121 12.79 -16.33 9.21
CA LEU A 121 14.01 -17.04 9.52
C LEU A 121 14.89 -17.10 8.26
N LEU A 122 16.04 -16.42 8.30
CA LEU A 122 16.97 -16.33 7.17
C LEU A 122 17.88 -17.57 7.07
N GLU A 123 18.25 -17.91 5.85
CA GLU A 123 19.23 -18.98 5.57
C GLU A 123 20.62 -18.63 6.13
N ASN A 124 21.02 -17.36 6.07
CA ASN A 124 22.25 -16.85 6.66
C ASN A 124 22.01 -15.48 7.33
N ASN A 125 22.98 -15.01 8.12
CA ASN A 125 22.91 -13.74 8.86
C ASN A 125 23.96 -12.72 8.40
N ILE A 126 24.47 -12.89 7.17
CA ILE A 126 25.48 -12.02 6.56
C ILE A 126 24.80 -10.74 6.08
N ASN A 127 23.64 -10.89 5.43
CA ASN A 127 22.86 -9.82 4.84
C ASN A 127 21.40 -9.87 5.30
N TYR A 128 20.71 -8.73 5.17
CA TYR A 128 19.30 -8.55 5.58
C TYR A 128 18.54 -7.73 4.52
N ASN A 129 18.66 -8.15 3.27
CA ASN A 129 18.11 -7.48 2.11
C ASN A 129 16.79 -8.10 1.65
N ILE A 130 15.99 -7.31 0.95
CA ILE A 130 14.93 -7.86 0.11
C ILE A 130 15.55 -8.87 -0.87
N ASN A 131 14.86 -9.98 -1.10
CA ASN A 131 15.29 -11.17 -1.84
C ASN A 131 16.30 -12.12 -1.17
N ASP A 132 16.78 -11.82 0.04
CA ASP A 132 17.56 -12.81 0.77
C ASP A 132 16.69 -14.06 1.06
N ARG A 133 17.32 -15.24 1.01
CA ARG A 133 16.66 -16.53 1.17
C ARG A 133 16.19 -16.76 2.60
N ILE A 134 15.01 -17.34 2.73
CA ILE A 134 14.42 -17.69 4.02
C ILE A 134 14.29 -19.21 4.14
N LEU A 135 14.51 -19.73 5.34
CA LEU A 135 14.19 -21.10 5.72
C LEU A 135 12.70 -21.26 6.05
N GLY A 136 12.01 -20.15 6.32
CA GLY A 136 10.58 -20.11 6.54
C GLY A 136 10.16 -18.96 7.44
N GLN A 137 9.02 -19.17 8.11
CA GLN A 137 8.44 -18.24 9.07
C GLN A 137 9.39 -17.96 10.24
N GLY A 138 9.42 -16.72 10.69
CA GLY A 138 10.13 -16.33 11.91
C GLY A 138 9.49 -16.92 13.17
N PHE A 139 10.13 -16.62 14.31
CA PHE A 139 9.68 -17.07 15.62
C PHE A 139 8.26 -16.56 15.95
N PRO A 140 7.49 -17.30 16.78
CA PRO A 140 6.18 -16.86 17.20
C PRO A 140 6.27 -15.73 18.24
N GLY A 141 5.37 -14.77 18.16
CA GLY A 141 5.21 -13.74 19.18
C GLY A 141 4.85 -14.31 20.55
N ARG A 142 5.25 -13.63 21.63
CA ARG A 142 5.00 -14.07 23.01
C ARG A 142 3.52 -14.05 23.39
N ILE A 143 2.73 -13.22 22.73
CA ILE A 143 1.30 -13.02 23.00
C ILE A 143 0.48 -13.54 21.82
N THR A 144 0.86 -13.21 20.58
CA THR A 144 0.12 -13.66 19.40
C THR A 144 0.25 -15.17 19.16
N HIS A 145 1.36 -15.78 19.61
CA HIS A 145 1.69 -17.20 19.39
C HIS A 145 1.66 -17.63 17.91
N ARG A 146 1.69 -16.68 16.96
CA ARG A 146 1.67 -16.94 15.53
C ARG A 146 3.09 -16.85 14.97
N LYS A 147 3.56 -17.92 14.34
CA LYS A 147 4.83 -17.87 13.60
C LYS A 147 4.69 -16.94 12.39
N GLY A 148 5.75 -16.23 12.07
CA GLY A 148 5.82 -15.35 10.90
C GLY A 148 5.09 -14.00 11.03
N ILE A 149 4.29 -13.78 12.08
CA ILE A 149 3.54 -12.53 12.31
C ILE A 149 3.80 -12.05 13.73
N LEU A 150 4.12 -10.76 13.89
CA LEU A 150 4.31 -10.12 15.18
C LEU A 150 3.46 -8.86 15.25
N ALA A 151 2.66 -8.70 16.31
CA ALA A 151 1.89 -7.48 16.52
C ALA A 151 2.81 -6.28 16.83
N ALA A 152 2.34 -5.04 16.61
CA ALA A 152 3.15 -3.84 16.83
C ALA A 152 3.68 -3.75 18.26
N TYR A 153 2.87 -4.12 19.25
CA TYR A 153 3.29 -4.15 20.65
C TYR A 153 4.44 -5.17 20.90
N GLU A 154 4.38 -6.35 20.29
CA GLU A 154 5.47 -7.35 20.40
C GLU A 154 6.76 -6.87 19.74
N ILE A 155 6.63 -6.21 18.58
CA ILE A 155 7.77 -5.63 17.87
C ILE A 155 8.42 -4.52 18.71
N CYS A 156 7.62 -3.65 19.33
CA CYS A 156 8.11 -2.60 20.23
C CYS A 156 8.90 -3.20 21.42
N ASP A 157 8.37 -4.25 22.05
CA ASP A 157 9.03 -4.91 23.17
C ASP A 157 10.35 -5.58 22.75
N LEU A 158 10.37 -6.27 21.60
CA LEU A 158 11.58 -6.87 21.04
C LEU A 158 12.67 -5.82 20.74
N ILE A 159 12.28 -4.70 20.12
CA ILE A 159 13.24 -3.63 19.81
C ILE A 159 13.84 -3.03 21.09
N LYS A 160 13.03 -2.85 22.14
CA LYS A 160 13.49 -2.27 23.42
C LYS A 160 14.33 -3.23 24.25
N GLN A 161 13.92 -4.50 24.33
CA GLN A 161 14.43 -5.45 25.33
C GLN A 161 15.48 -6.40 24.75
N GLU A 162 15.51 -6.61 23.43
CA GLU A 162 16.22 -7.74 22.84
C GLU A 162 17.37 -7.36 21.90
N ASN A 163 17.84 -6.11 21.90
CA ASN A 163 18.97 -5.62 21.10
C ASN A 163 18.82 -5.85 19.57
N TYR A 164 17.59 -5.77 19.04
CA TYR A 164 17.37 -5.82 17.60
C TYR A 164 17.97 -4.58 16.93
N ARG A 165 18.76 -4.79 15.87
CA ARG A 165 19.29 -3.69 15.06
C ARG A 165 18.25 -3.28 14.03
N ARG A 166 17.96 -1.98 13.96
CA ARG A 166 17.00 -1.41 13.02
C ARG A 166 17.70 -0.77 11.83
N PHE A 167 17.13 -0.97 10.66
CA PHE A 167 17.54 -0.34 9.41
C PHE A 167 16.30 0.13 8.66
N PHE A 168 16.40 1.27 7.99
CA PHE A 168 15.34 1.81 7.16
C PHE A 168 15.73 1.67 5.68
N ASP A 169 14.95 0.89 4.93
CA ASP A 169 15.10 0.81 3.48
C ASP A 169 14.39 1.99 2.84
N ASN A 170 15.19 2.98 2.42
CA ASN A 170 14.70 4.18 1.76
C ASN A 170 14.15 3.93 0.35
N LYS A 171 14.37 2.76 -0.26
CA LYS A 171 13.80 2.43 -1.57
C LYS A 171 12.35 2.00 -1.42
N THR A 172 12.07 1.08 -0.49
CA THR A 172 10.71 0.52 -0.28
C THR A 172 9.89 1.27 0.77
N PHE A 173 10.54 2.11 1.57
CA PHE A 173 10.00 2.72 2.78
C PHE A 173 9.55 1.67 3.80
N LEU A 174 10.38 0.64 3.99
CA LEU A 174 10.19 -0.40 4.99
C LEU A 174 11.21 -0.26 6.11
N VAL A 175 10.79 -0.57 7.34
CA VAL A 175 11.70 -0.72 8.46
C VAL A 175 11.95 -2.21 8.69
N LEU A 176 13.23 -2.54 8.75
CA LEU A 176 13.71 -3.88 9.03
C LEU A 176 14.34 -3.88 10.41
N ALA A 177 14.07 -4.92 11.19
CA ALA A 177 14.72 -5.16 12.48
C ALA A 177 15.27 -6.58 12.51
N HIS A 178 16.54 -6.76 12.87
CA HIS A 178 17.17 -8.07 12.82
C HIS A 178 18.00 -8.41 14.06
N LYS A 179 18.12 -9.71 14.32
CA LYS A 179 18.94 -10.32 15.37
C LYS A 179 19.30 -11.75 14.97
N LYS A 180 20.60 -12.03 14.78
CA LYS A 180 21.07 -13.31 14.20
C LYS A 180 20.32 -13.58 12.90
N ASN A 181 19.77 -14.77 12.71
CA ASN A 181 19.03 -15.16 11.51
C ASN A 181 17.55 -14.73 11.54
N ASN A 182 17.10 -13.96 12.55
CA ASN A 182 15.73 -13.46 12.58
C ASN A 182 15.66 -12.07 11.98
N LEU A 183 14.73 -11.87 11.06
CA LEU A 183 14.40 -10.58 10.46
C LEU A 183 12.93 -10.27 10.69
N ILE A 184 12.61 -8.99 10.92
CA ILE A 184 11.26 -8.47 11.06
C ILE A 184 11.12 -7.32 10.07
N ILE A 185 10.04 -7.31 9.27
CA ILE A 185 9.64 -6.19 8.41
C ILE A 185 8.35 -5.61 8.99
N TYR A 186 8.32 -4.32 9.28
CA TYR A 186 7.19 -3.67 9.95
C TYR A 186 7.05 -2.20 9.58
N ASP A 187 5.89 -1.64 9.93
CA ASP A 187 5.62 -0.21 9.86
C ASP A 187 6.01 0.51 11.14
N ASN A 188 6.63 1.68 10.99
CA ASN A 188 7.16 2.47 12.10
C ASN A 188 6.52 3.86 12.15
N ILE A 189 6.30 4.34 13.38
CA ILE A 189 5.76 5.67 13.68
C ILE A 189 6.82 6.64 14.21
N GLN A 190 8.02 6.16 14.50
CA GLN A 190 9.11 6.99 15.02
C GLN A 190 9.84 7.70 13.89
N THR A 191 10.52 8.80 14.22
CA THR A 191 11.35 9.51 13.25
C THR A 191 12.45 8.60 12.68
N LEU A 192 12.58 8.57 11.37
CA LEU A 192 13.60 7.83 10.63
C LEU A 192 14.51 8.83 9.91
N LYS A 193 15.81 8.53 9.87
CA LYS A 193 16.79 9.31 9.12
C LYS A 193 16.89 8.77 7.69
N LEU A 194 16.69 9.63 6.70
CA LEU A 194 16.99 9.42 5.29
C LEU A 194 18.46 9.79 4.98
N LYS A 195 18.84 9.76 3.71
CA LYS A 195 20.13 10.32 3.24
C LYS A 195 20.16 11.84 3.47
N ASN A 196 21.38 12.39 3.61
CA ASN A 196 21.66 13.84 3.64
C ASN A 196 20.91 14.60 4.75
N ASP A 197 20.85 14.04 5.96
CA ASP A 197 20.20 14.65 7.13
C ASP A 197 18.71 15.02 6.96
N ILE A 198 18.04 14.38 6.02
CA ILE A 198 16.58 14.44 5.89
C ILE A 198 15.96 13.49 6.91
N PHE A 199 14.92 13.92 7.61
CA PHE A 199 14.17 13.12 8.57
C PHE A 199 12.71 12.98 8.18
N ILE A 200 12.13 11.87 8.57
CA ILE A 200 10.83 11.36 8.16
C ILE A 200 10.06 10.96 9.41
N ASN A 201 8.77 11.30 9.54
CA ASN A 201 7.93 10.99 10.71
C ASN A 201 7.39 9.54 10.72
N GLY A 202 8.24 8.58 10.37
CA GLY A 202 7.86 7.18 10.26
C GLY A 202 7.17 6.82 8.94
N THR A 203 7.11 5.52 8.66
CA THR A 203 6.52 4.98 7.43
C THR A 203 4.99 5.07 7.43
N VAL A 204 4.35 4.97 8.60
CA VAL A 204 2.89 5.09 8.75
C VAL A 204 2.40 6.47 8.31
N GLU A 205 3.09 7.54 8.70
CA GLU A 205 2.73 8.90 8.30
C GLU A 205 2.88 9.10 6.79
N TYR A 206 3.98 8.60 6.21
CA TYR A 206 4.21 8.63 4.76
C TYR A 206 3.13 7.90 3.97
N LYS A 207 2.77 6.69 4.41
CA LYS A 207 1.70 5.89 3.79
C LYS A 207 0.34 6.56 3.93
N SER A 208 0.05 7.15 5.09
CA SER A 208 -1.21 7.87 5.33
C SER A 208 -1.33 9.10 4.42
N ASN A 209 -0.25 9.89 4.30
CA ASN A 209 -0.20 11.04 3.39
C ASN A 209 -0.35 10.61 1.92
N PHE A 210 0.28 9.51 1.52
CA PHE A 210 0.09 8.95 0.18
C PHE A 210 -1.37 8.58 -0.09
N ILE A 211 -2.05 7.90 0.84
CA ILE A 211 -3.45 7.52 0.67
C ILE A 211 -4.36 8.77 0.55
N ILE A 212 -4.14 9.79 1.39
CA ILE A 212 -4.89 11.06 1.32
C ILE A 212 -4.68 11.77 -0.01
N ASN A 213 -3.42 11.92 -0.44
CA ASN A 213 -3.09 12.60 -1.70
C ASN A 213 -3.57 11.82 -2.92
N SER A 214 -3.79 10.50 -2.77
CA SER A 214 -4.40 9.67 -3.80
C SER A 214 -5.89 9.93 -3.97
N GLN A 215 -6.56 10.64 -3.04
CA GLN A 215 -7.99 10.98 -3.09
C GLN A 215 -8.89 9.75 -3.26
N ILE A 216 -8.55 8.66 -2.58
CA ILE A 216 -9.40 7.45 -2.52
C ILE A 216 -10.33 7.51 -1.30
N ALA A 217 -11.31 6.60 -1.24
CA ALA A 217 -12.40 6.62 -0.27
C ALA A 217 -11.94 6.63 1.19
N GLY A 218 -10.82 5.99 1.48
CA GLY A 218 -10.25 6.04 2.82
C GLY A 218 -9.13 5.04 3.08
N VAL A 219 -8.90 4.83 4.37
CA VAL A 219 -7.90 3.93 4.92
C VAL A 219 -8.54 2.95 5.90
N LEU A 220 -8.07 1.70 5.89
CA LEU A 220 -8.37 0.72 6.93
C LEU A 220 -7.12 0.46 7.77
N VAL A 221 -7.26 0.37 9.09
CA VAL A 221 -6.20 -0.09 9.99
C VAL A 221 -6.40 -1.58 10.27
N HIS A 222 -5.38 -2.39 10.02
CA HIS A 222 -5.47 -3.85 9.99
C HIS A 222 -4.41 -4.51 10.90
N TYR A 223 -4.71 -5.05 12.07
CA TYR A 223 -5.98 -5.03 12.79
C TYR A 223 -5.86 -4.18 14.06
N ILE A 224 -6.96 -3.62 14.51
CA ILE A 224 -6.95 -2.69 15.65
C ILE A 224 -6.40 -3.31 16.95
N ASP A 225 -6.57 -4.62 17.13
CA ASP A 225 -6.07 -5.40 18.28
C ASP A 225 -4.57 -5.71 18.24
N MET A 226 -3.92 -5.57 17.07
CA MET A 226 -2.47 -5.74 16.93
C MET A 226 -1.69 -4.42 17.07
N ASP A 227 -2.39 -3.29 17.12
CA ASP A 227 -1.79 -2.03 17.58
C ASP A 227 -1.48 -2.11 19.08
N ASP A 228 -0.66 -1.21 19.62
CA ASP A 228 -0.44 -1.12 21.06
C ASP A 228 -1.66 -0.47 21.75
N TYR A 229 -2.76 -1.22 21.81
CA TYR A 229 -4.08 -0.76 22.26
C TYR A 229 -4.11 -0.36 23.73
N ILE A 230 -3.17 -0.85 24.55
CA ILE A 230 -3.02 -0.45 25.96
C ILE A 230 -2.03 0.73 26.08
N GLY A 231 -1.03 0.80 25.20
CA GLY A 231 -0.01 1.86 25.19
C GLY A 231 1.22 1.56 26.06
N LEU A 232 1.39 0.30 26.49
CA LEU A 232 2.45 -0.10 27.43
C LEU A 232 3.74 -0.52 26.72
N SER A 233 3.65 -1.10 25.51
CA SER A 233 4.80 -1.68 24.84
C SER A 233 5.59 -0.67 24.03
N CYS A 234 4.93 0.31 23.40
CA CYS A 234 5.57 1.28 22.51
C CYS A 234 5.92 2.62 23.19
N ASN A 235 5.44 2.89 24.42
CA ASN A 235 5.58 4.18 25.14
C ASN A 235 5.07 5.37 24.34
N ARG A 236 3.90 5.22 23.69
CA ARG A 236 3.30 6.24 22.81
C ARG A 236 1.80 6.46 23.07
N GLY A 237 1.30 5.97 24.19
CA GLY A 237 -0.14 5.93 24.48
C GLY A 237 -0.84 4.82 23.71
N ALA A 238 -2.14 4.67 23.96
CA ALA A 238 -2.98 3.66 23.33
C ALA A 238 -3.13 3.91 21.82
N TYR A 239 -3.16 2.83 21.05
CA TYR A 239 -3.36 2.82 19.60
C TYR A 239 -2.42 3.78 18.83
N PRO A 240 -1.10 3.68 19.00
CA PRO A 240 -0.19 4.68 18.48
C PRO A 240 -0.11 4.69 16.94
N ILE A 241 -0.25 3.56 16.25
CA ILE A 241 -0.32 3.52 14.78
C ILE A 241 -1.65 4.14 14.31
N THR A 242 -2.76 3.69 14.89
CA THR A 242 -4.11 4.17 14.55
C THR A 242 -4.24 5.68 14.81
N SER A 243 -3.62 6.19 15.87
CA SER A 243 -3.62 7.62 16.21
C SER A 243 -2.90 8.46 15.16
N VAL A 244 -1.80 7.98 14.59
CA VAL A 244 -1.11 8.66 13.48
C VAL A 244 -2.03 8.73 12.25
N VAL A 245 -2.64 7.60 11.88
CA VAL A 245 -3.58 7.53 10.75
C VAL A 245 -4.76 8.48 10.97
N SER A 246 -5.42 8.40 12.13
CA SER A 246 -6.58 9.24 12.47
C SER A 246 -6.26 10.74 12.43
N ARG A 247 -5.11 11.15 12.98
CA ARG A 247 -4.65 12.54 12.97
C ARG A 247 -4.50 13.06 11.54
N ILE A 248 -3.81 12.32 10.68
CA ILE A 248 -3.53 12.72 9.30
C ILE A 248 -4.82 12.87 8.49
N PHE A 249 -5.75 11.91 8.63
CA PHE A 249 -7.06 11.96 7.95
C PHE A 249 -8.02 13.02 8.52
N SER A 250 -7.88 13.39 9.79
CA SER A 250 -8.68 14.47 10.39
C SER A 250 -8.19 15.85 9.96
N GLN A 251 -6.87 16.05 9.87
CA GLN A 251 -6.27 17.31 9.40
C GLN A 251 -6.64 17.61 7.95
N SER A 252 -6.65 16.60 7.06
CA SER A 252 -7.00 16.82 5.66
C SER A 252 -8.44 17.30 5.49
N LYS A 253 -9.41 16.76 6.24
CA LYS A 253 -10.81 17.21 6.21
C LYS A 253 -10.95 18.69 6.51
N SER A 254 -10.30 19.16 7.58
CA SER A 254 -10.30 20.59 7.95
C SER A 254 -9.70 21.49 6.84
N SER A 255 -8.66 21.00 6.15
CA SER A 255 -8.02 21.74 5.06
C SER A 255 -8.89 21.81 3.79
N LEU A 256 -9.71 20.79 3.53
CA LEU A 256 -10.62 20.72 2.39
C LEU A 256 -11.83 21.66 2.59
N GLU A 257 -12.40 21.67 3.79
CA GLU A 257 -13.47 22.60 4.17
C GLU A 257 -13.01 24.07 4.04
N THR A 258 -11.76 24.36 4.40
CA THR A 258 -11.18 25.71 4.26
C THR A 258 -10.90 26.09 2.80
N LYS A 259 -10.47 25.14 1.96
CA LYS A 259 -10.21 25.39 0.53
C LYS A 259 -11.49 25.61 -0.28
N MET A 260 -12.58 24.93 0.07
CA MET A 260 -13.88 25.14 -0.58
C MET A 260 -14.42 26.57 -0.38
N LEU A 261 -13.99 27.28 0.67
CA LEU A 261 -14.36 28.67 0.91
C LEU A 261 -13.61 29.68 0.00
N ASN A 262 -12.46 29.30 -0.58
CA ASN A 262 -11.54 30.24 -1.22
C ASN A 262 -11.27 30.00 -2.72
N SER A 263 -11.95 29.06 -3.38
CA SER A 263 -11.72 28.80 -4.82
C SER A 263 -12.73 29.54 -5.72
N GLN A 264 -12.42 30.79 -6.08
CA GLN A 264 -12.90 31.37 -7.34
C GLN A 264 -11.75 31.35 -8.37
N SER A 265 -12.00 30.56 -9.44
CA SER A 265 -11.48 30.62 -10.82
C SER A 265 -9.97 30.80 -11.10
N GLU A 266 -9.42 29.86 -11.88
CA GLU A 266 -8.81 30.12 -13.20
C GLU A 266 -8.61 28.77 -13.94
N THR A 267 -9.26 28.59 -15.10
CA THR A 267 -9.05 27.43 -15.99
C THR A 267 -8.74 27.92 -17.40
N THR A 268 -7.52 27.69 -17.86
CA THR A 268 -7.09 27.95 -19.25
C THR A 268 -7.53 26.79 -20.16
N ILE A 269 -8.28 27.11 -21.22
CA ILE A 269 -8.94 26.16 -22.14
C ILE A 269 -7.94 25.18 -22.81
N THR A 270 -6.71 25.62 -23.06
CA THR A 270 -5.63 24.82 -23.69
C THR A 270 -5.16 23.63 -22.84
N SER A 271 -5.20 23.75 -21.50
CA SER A 271 -4.81 22.66 -20.60
C SER A 271 -5.82 21.49 -20.61
N SER A 272 -7.10 21.81 -20.79
CA SER A 272 -8.19 20.82 -20.79
C SER A 272 -8.19 19.90 -22.01
N ILE A 273 -7.81 20.42 -23.18
CA ILE A 273 -7.77 19.66 -24.44
C ILE A 273 -6.59 18.68 -24.42
N MET A 274 -5.43 19.09 -23.92
CA MET A 274 -4.27 18.20 -23.76
C MET A 274 -4.56 17.06 -22.79
N LEU A 275 -5.26 17.33 -21.68
CA LEU A 275 -5.63 16.29 -20.72
C LEU A 275 -6.64 15.28 -21.29
N ASN A 276 -7.55 15.74 -22.13
CA ASN A 276 -8.61 14.90 -22.73
C ASN A 276 -8.09 13.85 -23.72
N ASN A 277 -6.88 14.06 -24.23
CA ASN A 277 -6.26 13.25 -25.28
C ASN A 277 -4.99 12.52 -24.78
N LEU A 278 -4.62 12.69 -23.51
CA LEU A 278 -3.36 12.18 -22.95
C LEU A 278 -3.23 10.66 -23.05
N CYS A 279 -4.34 9.92 -22.91
CA CYS A 279 -4.35 8.46 -22.94
C CYS A 279 -4.76 7.89 -24.32
N LEU A 280 -4.87 8.73 -25.36
CA LEU A 280 -5.21 8.25 -26.70
C LEU A 280 -4.19 7.23 -27.21
N GLY A 281 -4.67 6.09 -27.71
CA GLY A 281 -3.84 5.06 -28.32
C GLY A 281 -3.13 4.12 -27.34
N VAL A 282 -3.35 4.28 -26.04
CA VAL A 282 -2.86 3.36 -25.01
C VAL A 282 -3.49 1.98 -25.21
N LYS A 283 -2.66 0.94 -25.41
CA LYS A 283 -3.11 -0.44 -25.71
C LYS A 283 -3.26 -1.31 -24.48
N THR A 284 -2.56 -0.96 -23.40
CA THR A 284 -2.56 -1.67 -22.12
C THR A 284 -2.68 -0.68 -20.97
N ASN A 285 -2.97 -1.12 -19.74
CA ASN A 285 -2.95 -0.20 -18.61
C ASN A 285 -1.55 0.40 -18.45
N GLU A 286 -1.45 1.72 -18.48
CA GLU A 286 -0.16 2.43 -18.53
C GLU A 286 -0.11 3.62 -17.56
N LEU A 287 1.09 3.86 -17.05
CA LEU A 287 1.43 5.05 -16.29
C LEU A 287 2.17 6.04 -17.19
N ILE A 288 1.68 7.28 -17.21
CA ILE A 288 2.21 8.39 -18.02
C ILE A 288 2.68 9.50 -17.08
N GLU A 289 3.85 10.06 -17.33
CA GLU A 289 4.38 11.18 -16.53
C GLU A 289 3.55 12.46 -16.73
N ASP A 290 3.46 13.27 -15.68
CA ASP A 290 2.99 14.64 -15.82
C ASP A 290 4.14 15.55 -16.26
N LYS A 291 4.05 16.03 -17.51
CA LYS A 291 5.08 16.88 -18.12
C LYS A 291 5.20 18.27 -17.49
N THR A 292 4.21 18.70 -16.72
CA THR A 292 4.17 20.01 -16.07
C THR A 292 4.63 19.96 -14.61
N ASP A 293 4.46 18.81 -13.96
CA ASP A 293 4.85 18.61 -12.57
C ASP A 293 5.29 17.15 -12.37
N CYS A 294 6.61 16.92 -12.37
CA CYS A 294 7.21 15.59 -12.23
C CYS A 294 6.90 14.90 -10.90
N ARG A 295 6.27 15.58 -9.94
CA ARG A 295 5.72 14.96 -8.72
C ARG A 295 4.42 14.21 -9.00
N TYR A 296 3.82 14.33 -10.18
CA TYR A 296 2.56 13.70 -10.53
C TYR A 296 2.71 12.78 -11.75
N TYR A 297 1.78 11.85 -11.86
CA TYR A 297 1.65 10.96 -13.00
C TYR A 297 0.18 10.57 -13.20
N TYR A 298 -0.13 10.03 -14.37
CA TYR A 298 -1.47 9.69 -14.81
C TYR A 298 -1.63 8.18 -14.95
N VAL A 299 -2.80 7.68 -14.57
CA VAL A 299 -3.22 6.29 -14.78
C VAL A 299 -4.13 6.25 -16.00
N CYS A 300 -3.70 5.55 -17.05
CA CYS A 300 -4.45 5.38 -18.29
C CYS A 300 -4.96 3.95 -18.44
N GLN A 301 -6.13 3.82 -19.06
CA GLN A 301 -6.74 2.54 -19.45
C GLN A 301 -6.91 2.48 -20.97
N PRO A 302 -6.87 1.27 -21.57
CA PRO A 302 -7.23 1.09 -22.97
C PRO A 302 -8.61 1.64 -23.29
N ASN A 303 -8.77 2.17 -24.50
CA ASN A 303 -10.02 2.73 -25.02
C ASN A 303 -10.56 3.95 -24.25
N ASN A 304 -9.76 4.57 -23.38
CA ASN A 304 -10.09 5.84 -22.75
C ASN A 304 -9.11 6.92 -23.20
N SER A 305 -9.61 8.03 -23.73
CA SER A 305 -8.76 9.14 -24.16
C SER A 305 -8.26 9.98 -22.98
N LYS A 306 -9.00 9.97 -21.86
CA LYS A 306 -8.70 10.72 -20.64
C LYS A 306 -8.06 9.84 -19.58
N PRO A 307 -7.18 10.40 -18.72
CA PRO A 307 -6.66 9.66 -17.58
C PRO A 307 -7.75 9.37 -16.55
N ILE A 308 -7.69 8.17 -15.96
CA ILE A 308 -8.59 7.74 -14.89
C ILE A 308 -8.30 8.48 -13.60
N SER A 309 -7.02 8.73 -13.33
CA SER A 309 -6.59 9.49 -12.16
C SER A 309 -5.25 10.16 -12.43
N ARG A 310 -5.07 11.34 -11.84
CA ARG A 310 -3.77 11.96 -11.60
C ARG A 310 -3.35 11.62 -10.17
N LEU A 311 -2.23 10.95 -10.00
CA LEU A 311 -1.70 10.55 -8.70
C LEU A 311 -0.44 11.36 -8.38
N GLN A 312 -0.24 11.66 -7.10
CA GLN A 312 0.94 12.35 -6.62
C GLN A 312 1.94 11.33 -6.08
N CYS A 313 3.20 11.47 -6.47
CA CYS A 313 4.31 10.83 -5.80
C CYS A 313 4.37 11.30 -4.34
N PRO A 314 4.69 10.42 -3.39
CA PRO A 314 4.86 10.85 -2.01
C PRO A 314 6.02 11.84 -1.85
N GLN A 315 6.05 12.46 -0.69
CA GLN A 315 6.90 13.62 -0.44
C GLN A 315 8.38 13.35 -0.74
N TYR A 316 9.03 14.29 -1.45
CA TYR A 316 10.43 14.23 -1.89
C TYR A 316 10.77 13.18 -2.98
N MET A 317 9.75 12.74 -3.73
CA MET A 317 9.93 11.86 -4.88
C MET A 317 9.31 12.43 -6.16
N PHE A 318 9.78 11.89 -7.29
CA PHE A 318 9.39 12.27 -8.65
C PHE A 318 9.13 11.02 -9.48
N PHE A 319 8.19 11.09 -10.42
CA PHE A 319 7.85 9.96 -11.27
C PHE A 319 8.90 9.75 -12.36
N SER A 320 9.45 8.55 -12.41
CA SER A 320 10.37 8.05 -13.45
C SER A 320 9.58 7.24 -14.47
N ILE A 321 9.51 7.70 -15.71
CA ILE A 321 8.86 6.96 -16.80
C ILE A 321 9.62 5.69 -17.18
N LYS A 322 10.96 5.68 -17.01
CA LYS A 322 11.82 4.53 -17.28
C LYS A 322 11.51 3.38 -16.33
N GLU A 323 11.34 3.70 -15.07
CA GLU A 323 11.02 2.73 -14.02
C GLU A 323 9.50 2.55 -13.88
N LYS A 324 8.67 3.46 -14.39
CA LYS A 324 7.21 3.49 -14.13
C LYS A 324 6.90 3.58 -12.63
N THR A 325 7.67 4.39 -11.90
CA THR A 325 7.55 4.53 -10.43
C THR A 325 8.04 5.87 -9.92
N CYS A 326 7.72 6.21 -8.67
CA CYS A 326 8.27 7.36 -7.98
C CYS A 326 9.65 7.04 -7.41
N THR A 327 10.65 7.86 -7.73
CA THR A 327 12.04 7.71 -7.27
C THR A 327 12.54 8.98 -6.59
N HIS A 328 13.60 8.86 -5.80
CA HIS A 328 14.30 10.04 -5.29
C HIS A 328 15.19 10.65 -6.39
N GLN A 329 15.37 11.98 -6.35
CA GLN A 329 16.17 12.74 -7.32
C GLN A 329 17.67 12.33 -7.40
N TYR A 330 18.14 11.48 -6.49
CA TYR A 330 19.53 11.02 -6.38
C TYR A 330 19.69 9.50 -6.52
N SER A 331 18.81 8.86 -7.32
CA SER A 331 18.84 7.41 -7.55
C SER A 331 19.85 7.02 -8.63
#